data_AF-A0A6J7ANM5-F1
#
_entry.id   AF-A0A6J7ANM5-F1
#
_cell.length_a   1.000
_cell.length_b   1.000
_cell.length_c   1.000
_cell.angle_alpha   90.00
_cell.angle_beta   90.00
_cell.angle_gamma   90.00
#
_symmetry.space_group_name_H-M   'P 1'
#
loop_
_entity.id
_entity.type
_entity.pdbx_description
1 polymer ?
#
loop_
_entity_poly.entity_id
_entity_poly.type
_entity_poly.pdbx_seq_one_letter_code
_entity_poly.pdbx_strand_id
1 'polypeptide(L)'
;MHERCDPAEFSNWAQFVSQPENSPEEMEAHTGVPAAEVRAAARLYATGGNGAIYYGLGVTEHSQGSTMVMGMANLAMATGNLGRDGVGVNPLRGQNNVQGSCDMGSFPHELPGYRHVSDIAVRTQFEQAWGHSIQSEPGLRIPNMFDSAIDGHFKGVFIQGEDIAQSDPNTVHVTSALEAMELVIVQDLFLNETAKFAHVFFPGTSFLEKDGTFTNAERRINRVRPAMRPRNGKHEWQVVTELAAALGAPFSYEHPSEIMDEIARLTPTFAGVSFAKLDEVGSLQWPCNEAKPLGTPIMHEGKFVRGLGRFSVTPYVATEEKSTRRFPLLLTTGRILSQYNVGAQTRRTENVRWHGEDLLEIHPADAEERGIRTGDEVTLASRIGVTTLHAQVTDRMAQGVVYTTFHYPVSGANVVTTENSDWATNCPEYKVTAVQVSPGHSVAHVEMDHPEHRLGALVRMANQIGRQMQADPNADAVAATATHLGKFWEIDMRTDLARAIQGGTVTVDDVVIEAVDRLVVVV
;
A
#
# COMPACT_ATOMS: atom_id res chain seq x y z
N MET A 1 19.21 -10.56 -23.15
CA MET A 1 18.62 -11.24 -21.97
C MET A 1 19.69 -11.86 -21.09
N HIS A 2 20.48 -12.82 -21.59
CA HIS A 2 21.53 -13.52 -20.84
C HIS A 2 22.61 -12.62 -20.19
N GLU A 3 22.83 -11.41 -20.71
CA GLU A 3 23.77 -10.44 -20.13
C GLU A 3 23.13 -9.52 -19.07
N ARG A 4 21.80 -9.47 -18.99
CA ARG A 4 21.05 -8.53 -18.12
C ARG A 4 20.25 -9.21 -17.02
N CYS A 5 19.89 -10.48 -17.19
CA CYS A 5 19.10 -11.25 -16.24
C CYS A 5 19.81 -12.55 -15.86
N ASP A 6 19.51 -13.07 -14.67
CA ASP A 6 20.03 -14.34 -14.20
C ASP A 6 19.47 -15.51 -15.05
N PRO A 7 20.33 -16.32 -15.70
CA PRO A 7 19.88 -17.42 -16.55
C PRO A 7 19.14 -18.53 -15.78
N ALA A 8 19.55 -18.83 -14.54
CA ALA A 8 18.95 -19.91 -13.76
C ALA A 8 17.53 -19.54 -13.34
N GLU A 9 17.35 -18.30 -12.86
CA GLU A 9 16.03 -17.77 -12.47
C GLU A 9 15.10 -17.64 -13.69
N PHE A 10 15.64 -17.25 -14.85
CA PHE A 10 14.86 -17.25 -16.10
C PHE A 10 14.43 -18.66 -16.49
N SER A 11 15.32 -19.66 -16.44
CA SER A 11 14.97 -21.04 -16.76
C SER A 11 13.88 -21.58 -15.83
N ASN A 12 13.94 -21.29 -14.53
CA ASN A 12 12.90 -21.66 -13.58
C ASN A 12 11.54 -21.03 -13.94
N TRP A 13 11.53 -19.72 -14.17
CA TRP A 13 10.31 -19.01 -14.57
C TRP A 13 9.76 -19.51 -15.91
N ALA A 14 10.62 -19.74 -16.91
CA ALA A 14 10.24 -20.24 -18.22
C ALA A 14 9.61 -21.64 -18.14
N GLN A 15 10.15 -22.51 -17.29
CA GLN A 15 9.57 -23.83 -17.03
C GLN A 15 8.18 -23.69 -16.39
N PHE A 16 8.04 -22.85 -15.36
CA PHE A 16 6.78 -22.59 -14.69
C PHE A 16 5.69 -22.07 -15.65
N VAL A 17 5.97 -20.98 -16.39
CA VAL A 17 4.96 -20.40 -17.30
C VAL A 17 4.64 -21.27 -18.51
N SER A 18 5.48 -22.28 -18.81
CA SER A 18 5.23 -23.25 -19.89
C SER A 18 4.37 -24.44 -19.44
N GLN A 19 4.03 -24.54 -18.17
CA GLN A 19 3.15 -25.59 -17.66
C GLN A 19 1.73 -25.44 -18.27
N PRO A 20 1.05 -26.55 -18.65
CA PRO A 20 -0.27 -26.50 -19.28
C PRO A 20 -1.33 -25.72 -18.48
N GLU A 21 -1.32 -25.84 -17.16
CA GLU A 21 -2.22 -25.14 -16.23
C GLU A 21 -2.10 -23.61 -16.28
N ASN A 22 -0.97 -23.09 -16.75
CA ASN A 22 -0.73 -21.65 -16.93
C ASN A 22 -1.07 -21.16 -18.35
N SER A 23 -1.64 -22.03 -19.19
CA SER A 23 -2.01 -21.66 -20.56
C SER A 23 -3.23 -20.73 -20.59
N PRO A 24 -3.34 -19.86 -21.62
CA PRO A 24 -4.54 -19.04 -21.82
C PRO A 24 -5.84 -19.85 -21.86
N GLU A 25 -5.80 -21.07 -22.38
CA GLU A 25 -6.97 -21.95 -22.49
C GLU A 25 -7.46 -22.45 -21.12
N GLU A 26 -6.54 -22.84 -20.22
CA GLU A 26 -6.91 -23.24 -18.86
C GLU A 26 -7.35 -22.03 -18.00
N MET A 27 -6.75 -20.85 -18.24
CA MET A 27 -7.05 -19.63 -17.50
C MET A 27 -8.32 -18.90 -17.97
N GLU A 28 -8.88 -19.24 -19.13
CA GLU A 28 -10.08 -18.58 -19.68
C GLU A 28 -11.28 -18.69 -18.72
N ALA A 29 -11.47 -19.85 -18.09
CA ALA A 29 -12.55 -20.07 -17.13
C ALA A 29 -12.41 -19.23 -15.84
N HIS A 30 -11.18 -18.86 -15.48
CA HIS A 30 -10.90 -18.05 -14.29
C HIS A 30 -10.92 -16.55 -14.57
N THR A 31 -10.40 -16.15 -15.74
CA THR A 31 -10.23 -14.73 -16.11
C THR A 31 -11.47 -14.15 -16.78
N GLY A 32 -12.29 -14.99 -17.42
CA GLY A 32 -13.38 -14.55 -18.29
C GLY A 32 -12.91 -13.88 -19.58
N VAL A 33 -11.61 -13.90 -19.88
CA VAL A 33 -11.03 -13.32 -21.10
C VAL A 33 -10.71 -14.44 -22.08
N PRO A 34 -11.19 -14.40 -23.33
CA PRO A 34 -10.94 -15.44 -24.31
C PRO A 34 -9.43 -15.71 -24.53
N ALA A 35 -9.04 -16.98 -24.56
CA ALA A 35 -7.64 -17.40 -24.74
C ALA A 35 -6.99 -16.78 -25.99
N ALA A 36 -7.77 -16.64 -27.07
CA ALA A 36 -7.33 -16.02 -28.30
C ALA A 36 -6.96 -14.54 -28.12
N GLU A 37 -7.71 -13.79 -27.31
CA GLU A 37 -7.44 -12.38 -27.02
C GLU A 37 -6.20 -12.22 -26.15
N VAL A 38 -6.04 -13.07 -25.12
CA VAL A 38 -4.83 -13.11 -24.29
C VAL A 38 -3.60 -13.37 -25.16
N ARG A 39 -3.65 -14.34 -26.07
CA ARG A 39 -2.56 -14.63 -27.02
C ARG A 39 -2.29 -13.46 -27.97
N ALA A 40 -3.32 -12.78 -28.46
CA ALA A 40 -3.17 -11.63 -29.33
C ALA A 40 -2.49 -10.46 -28.60
N ALA A 41 -2.94 -10.12 -27.39
CA ALA A 41 -2.36 -9.08 -26.56
C ALA A 41 -0.90 -9.39 -26.18
N ALA A 42 -0.60 -10.63 -25.79
CA ALA A 42 0.76 -11.07 -25.46
C ALA A 42 1.71 -10.94 -26.66
N ARG A 43 1.28 -11.36 -27.86
CA ARG A 43 2.07 -11.20 -29.09
C ARG A 43 2.28 -9.72 -29.42
N LEU A 44 1.24 -8.90 -29.32
CA LEU A 44 1.34 -7.46 -29.57
C LEU A 44 2.35 -6.80 -28.63
N TYR A 45 2.30 -7.10 -27.33
CA TYR A 45 3.26 -6.55 -26.37
C TYR A 45 4.69 -7.03 -26.63
N ALA A 46 4.87 -8.29 -27.00
CA ALA A 46 6.19 -8.87 -27.25
C ALA A 46 6.82 -8.38 -28.56
N THR A 47 6.03 -8.06 -29.59
CA THR A 47 6.54 -7.66 -30.92
C THR A 47 6.35 -6.18 -31.25
N GLY A 48 5.64 -5.41 -30.41
CA GLY A 48 5.30 -4.00 -30.65
C GLY A 48 6.47 -3.01 -30.57
N GLY A 49 7.69 -3.47 -30.35
CA GLY A 49 8.88 -2.62 -30.27
C GLY A 49 9.07 -2.01 -28.88
N ASN A 50 8.58 -0.79 -28.67
CA ASN A 50 8.68 -0.10 -27.38
C ASN A 50 7.39 -0.29 -26.57
N GLY A 51 7.35 -1.34 -25.75
CA GLY A 51 6.24 -1.56 -24.81
C GLY A 51 6.50 -0.91 -23.45
N ALA A 52 5.51 -0.22 -22.90
CA ALA A 52 5.54 0.32 -21.54
C ALA A 52 4.31 -0.15 -20.76
N ILE A 53 4.53 -0.57 -19.51
CA ILE A 53 3.46 -0.96 -18.59
C ILE A 53 3.20 0.22 -17.65
N TYR A 54 1.94 0.65 -17.56
CA TYR A 54 1.46 1.60 -16.56
C TYR A 54 0.40 0.91 -15.72
N TYR A 55 0.62 0.87 -14.42
CA TYR A 55 -0.29 0.17 -13.51
C TYR A 55 -0.55 1.00 -12.25
N GLY A 56 -1.62 0.66 -11.56
CA GLY A 56 -2.02 1.32 -10.32
C GLY A 56 -2.69 0.32 -9.38
N LEU A 57 -3.73 0.80 -8.70
CA LEU A 57 -4.33 0.08 -7.58
C LEU A 57 -5.16 -1.15 -7.98
N GLY A 58 -5.59 -1.24 -9.25
CA GLY A 58 -6.16 -2.46 -9.81
C GLY A 58 -5.20 -3.65 -9.81
N VAL A 59 -3.93 -3.42 -9.49
CA VAL A 59 -2.94 -4.46 -9.22
C VAL A 59 -2.64 -4.54 -7.73
N THR A 60 -2.22 -3.45 -7.10
CA THR A 60 -1.62 -3.49 -5.77
C THR A 60 -2.61 -3.74 -4.63
N GLU A 61 -3.86 -3.33 -4.76
CA GLU A 61 -4.89 -3.45 -3.70
C GLU A 61 -5.68 -4.76 -3.82
N HIS A 62 -4.93 -5.86 -3.82
CA HIS A 62 -5.41 -7.24 -3.87
C HIS A 62 -4.55 -8.14 -2.98
N SER A 63 -5.08 -9.30 -2.61
CA SER A 63 -4.37 -10.37 -1.90
C SER A 63 -3.05 -10.84 -2.57
N GLN A 64 -2.88 -10.58 -3.86
CA GLN A 64 -1.68 -10.94 -4.64
C GLN A 64 -1.03 -9.74 -5.35
N GLY A 65 -1.13 -8.54 -4.77
CA GLY A 65 -0.58 -7.31 -5.35
C GLY A 65 0.91 -7.42 -5.68
N SER A 66 1.73 -7.89 -4.73
CA SER A 66 3.17 -8.06 -4.92
C SER A 66 3.48 -9.10 -6.01
N THR A 67 2.73 -10.19 -6.05
CA THR A 67 2.88 -11.27 -7.03
C THR A 67 2.60 -10.76 -8.45
N MET A 68 1.54 -9.96 -8.63
CA MET A 68 1.20 -9.37 -9.93
C MET A 68 2.24 -8.34 -10.39
N VAL A 69 2.78 -7.51 -9.49
CA VAL A 69 3.87 -6.56 -9.84
C VAL A 69 5.12 -7.30 -10.29
N MET A 70 5.50 -8.39 -9.61
CA MET A 70 6.60 -9.25 -10.04
C MET A 70 6.32 -9.88 -11.42
N GLY A 71 5.09 -10.30 -11.68
CA GLY A 71 4.66 -10.82 -12.98
C GLY A 71 4.83 -9.81 -14.12
N MET A 72 4.40 -8.57 -13.91
CA MET A 72 4.60 -7.48 -14.90
C MET A 72 6.09 -7.17 -15.12
N ALA A 73 6.90 -7.18 -14.05
CA ALA A 73 8.35 -7.02 -14.17
C ALA A 73 8.98 -8.17 -14.97
N ASN A 74 8.55 -9.41 -14.76
CA ASN A 74 8.99 -10.57 -15.55
C ASN A 74 8.66 -10.37 -17.03
N LEU A 75 7.44 -9.95 -17.38
CA LEU A 75 7.05 -9.68 -18.77
C LEU A 75 7.95 -8.62 -19.40
N ALA A 76 8.17 -7.49 -18.73
CA ALA A 76 9.03 -6.43 -19.24
C ALA A 76 10.50 -6.85 -19.38
N MET A 77 11.01 -7.71 -18.50
CA MET A 77 12.34 -8.30 -18.62
C MET A 77 12.42 -9.29 -19.79
N ALA A 78 11.41 -10.14 -19.97
CA ALA A 78 11.35 -11.14 -21.04
C ALA A 78 11.31 -10.49 -22.42
N THR A 79 10.62 -9.36 -22.56
CA THR A 79 10.52 -8.62 -23.83
C THR A 79 11.60 -7.55 -24.01
N GLY A 80 12.45 -7.32 -23.01
CA GLY A 80 13.52 -6.31 -23.07
C GLY A 80 13.04 -4.85 -22.98
N ASN A 81 11.83 -4.64 -22.46
CA ASN A 81 11.18 -3.34 -22.29
C ASN A 81 11.62 -2.60 -21.00
N LEU A 82 12.94 -2.52 -20.75
CA LEU A 82 13.52 -1.88 -19.55
C LEU A 82 14.85 -1.16 -19.84
N GLY A 83 15.08 -0.06 -19.12
CA GLY A 83 16.37 0.66 -19.12
C GLY A 83 16.64 1.47 -20.39
N ARG A 84 15.58 1.95 -21.04
CA ARG A 84 15.60 2.72 -22.28
C ARG A 84 14.40 3.68 -22.30
N ASP A 85 14.49 4.72 -23.10
CA ASP A 85 13.39 5.66 -23.29
C ASP A 85 12.20 5.00 -24.03
N GLY A 86 10.99 5.35 -23.63
CA GLY A 86 9.74 4.80 -24.15
C GLY A 86 9.36 3.40 -23.68
N VAL A 87 10.11 2.78 -22.76
CA VAL A 87 9.81 1.46 -22.18
C VAL A 87 9.91 1.48 -20.66
N GLY A 88 9.24 0.55 -19.98
CA GLY A 88 9.39 0.40 -18.53
C GLY A 88 8.20 -0.25 -17.84
N VAL A 89 8.33 -0.41 -16.52
CA VAL A 89 7.26 -0.80 -15.60
C VAL A 89 7.01 0.35 -14.64
N ASN A 90 5.91 1.08 -14.86
CA ASN A 90 5.68 2.39 -14.28
C ASN A 90 4.48 2.34 -13.31
N PRO A 91 4.71 2.28 -11.98
CA PRO A 91 3.65 2.45 -11.02
C PRO A 91 3.16 3.91 -11.01
N LEU A 92 1.87 4.12 -11.26
CA LEU A 92 1.23 5.41 -11.11
C LEU A 92 0.98 5.69 -9.63
N ARG A 93 1.99 6.26 -8.96
CA ARG A 93 1.88 6.68 -7.55
C ARG A 93 0.76 7.71 -7.40
N GLY A 94 -0.02 7.60 -6.32
CA GLY A 94 -1.23 8.41 -6.10
C GLY A 94 -0.96 9.79 -5.50
N GLN A 95 -0.53 9.85 -4.23
CA GLN A 95 -0.31 11.12 -3.54
C GLN A 95 1.01 11.79 -3.96
N ASN A 96 1.01 13.12 -3.92
CA ASN A 96 2.05 14.01 -4.43
C ASN A 96 3.47 13.71 -3.93
N ASN A 97 3.60 13.14 -2.73
CA ASN A 97 4.88 12.86 -2.11
C ASN A 97 5.00 11.44 -1.56
N VAL A 98 4.14 10.49 -1.97
CA VAL A 98 4.29 9.09 -1.52
C VAL A 98 5.68 8.56 -1.86
N GLN A 99 6.20 8.90 -3.05
CA GLN A 99 7.57 8.52 -3.40
C GLN A 99 8.58 9.12 -2.40
N GLY A 100 8.51 10.43 -2.15
CA GLY A 100 9.41 11.10 -1.21
C GLY A 100 9.28 10.62 0.23
N SER A 101 8.08 10.33 0.71
CA SER A 101 7.86 9.77 2.05
C SER A 101 8.56 8.42 2.20
N CYS A 102 8.36 7.51 1.23
CA CYS A 102 9.07 6.24 1.20
C CYS A 102 10.59 6.45 1.14
N ASP A 103 11.07 7.36 0.29
CA ASP A 103 12.49 7.68 0.16
C ASP A 103 13.10 8.14 1.50
N MET A 104 12.32 8.82 2.34
CA MET A 104 12.74 9.34 3.65
C MET A 104 12.49 8.35 4.81
N GLY A 105 12.29 7.06 4.51
CA GLY A 105 12.20 6.02 5.55
C GLY A 105 10.86 5.95 6.26
N SER A 106 9.76 6.43 5.65
CA SER A 106 8.40 6.31 6.20
C SER A 106 7.84 4.88 6.14
N PHE A 107 8.70 3.88 6.35
CA PHE A 107 8.37 2.47 6.45
C PHE A 107 9.04 1.91 7.70
N PRO A 108 8.38 1.00 8.42
CA PRO A 108 8.86 0.58 9.73
C PRO A 108 10.14 -0.27 9.69
N HIS A 109 10.58 -0.71 8.50
CA HIS A 109 11.73 -1.59 8.32
C HIS A 109 12.95 -0.91 7.70
N GLU A 110 12.92 0.40 7.43
CA GLU A 110 14.01 1.08 6.72
C GLU A 110 14.28 2.51 7.19
N LEU A 111 15.55 2.91 7.05
CA LEU A 111 16.05 4.26 7.17
C LEU A 111 16.07 4.94 5.79
N PRO A 112 16.16 6.29 5.71
CA PRO A 112 16.17 7.03 4.45
C PRO A 112 17.09 6.43 3.37
N GLY A 113 16.57 6.32 2.15
CA GLY A 113 17.25 5.73 1.01
C GLY A 113 17.06 4.23 0.82
N TYR A 114 15.95 3.65 1.31
CA TYR A 114 15.63 2.22 1.20
C TYR A 114 16.67 1.30 1.86
N ARG A 115 17.18 1.73 3.03
CA ARG A 115 18.24 1.00 3.74
C ARG A 115 17.67 0.32 4.97
N HIS A 116 17.68 -1.00 4.96
CA HIS A 116 17.00 -1.80 5.98
C HIS A 116 17.55 -1.54 7.38
N VAL A 117 16.66 -1.42 8.36
CA VAL A 117 17.03 -1.08 9.74
C VAL A 117 17.93 -2.15 10.38
N SER A 118 17.85 -3.41 9.93
CA SER A 118 18.70 -4.48 10.45
C SER A 118 20.18 -4.35 10.05
N ASP A 119 20.53 -3.52 9.07
CA ASP A 119 21.92 -3.34 8.63
C ASP A 119 22.71 -2.51 9.65
N ILE A 120 23.68 -3.16 10.31
CA ILE A 120 24.53 -2.55 11.34
C ILE A 120 25.34 -1.36 10.82
N ALA A 121 25.82 -1.42 9.57
CA ALA A 121 26.64 -0.34 9.00
C ALA A 121 25.79 0.89 8.73
N VAL A 122 24.55 0.67 8.24
CA VAL A 122 23.57 1.75 8.05
C VAL A 122 23.19 2.35 9.38
N ARG A 123 22.77 1.56 10.38
CA ARG A 123 22.41 2.10 11.70
C ARG A 123 23.55 2.91 12.31
N THR A 124 24.77 2.36 12.31
CA THR A 124 25.94 3.04 12.88
C THR A 124 26.15 4.43 12.26
N GLN A 125 25.94 4.59 10.94
CA GLN A 125 26.05 5.88 10.27
C GLN A 125 25.03 6.89 10.80
N PHE A 126 23.77 6.48 10.96
CA PHE A 126 22.70 7.34 11.46
C PHE A 126 22.84 7.62 12.97
N GLU A 127 23.19 6.62 13.77
CA GLU A 127 23.43 6.75 15.21
C GLU A 127 24.57 7.74 15.50
N GLN A 128 25.63 7.73 14.68
CA GLN A 128 26.72 8.71 14.78
C GLN A 128 26.26 10.13 14.44
N ALA A 129 25.36 10.29 13.47
CA ALA A 129 24.86 11.60 13.06
C ALA A 129 23.82 12.17 14.05
N TRP A 130 22.99 11.32 14.64
CA TRP A 130 21.89 11.71 15.51
C TRP A 130 22.22 11.62 16.99
N GLY A 131 23.30 10.93 17.37
CA GLY A 131 23.72 10.81 18.77
C GLY A 131 22.83 9.88 19.62
N HIS A 132 21.99 9.07 18.98
CA HIS A 132 21.05 8.16 19.63
C HIS A 132 21.12 6.77 19.01
N SER A 133 20.92 5.73 19.82
CA SER A 133 20.81 4.34 19.35
C SER A 133 19.51 4.12 18.57
N ILE A 134 19.58 3.36 17.49
CA ILE A 134 18.44 2.98 16.66
C ILE A 134 18.17 1.48 16.86
N GLN A 135 16.92 1.13 17.11
CA GLN A 135 16.52 -0.27 17.25
C GLN A 135 16.80 -1.04 15.95
N SER A 136 17.27 -2.28 16.06
CA SER A 136 17.62 -3.12 14.91
C SER A 136 16.44 -3.85 14.29
N GLU A 137 15.29 -3.82 14.94
CA GLU A 137 14.09 -4.54 14.55
C GLU A 137 13.16 -3.65 13.74
N PRO A 138 12.49 -4.18 12.71
CA PRO A 138 11.38 -3.49 12.07
C PRO A 138 10.28 -3.15 13.08
N GLY A 139 9.64 -2.00 12.94
CA GLY A 139 8.44 -1.65 13.71
C GLY A 139 7.14 -2.21 13.12
N LEU A 140 6.02 -1.84 13.74
CA LEU A 140 4.67 -2.19 13.32
C LEU A 140 4.24 -1.46 12.03
N ARG A 141 3.40 -2.12 11.23
CA ARG A 141 2.58 -1.48 10.17
C ARG A 141 1.21 -1.09 10.74
N ILE A 142 0.50 -0.17 10.09
CA ILE A 142 -0.79 0.36 10.55
C ILE A 142 -1.77 -0.75 11.01
N PRO A 143 -2.04 -1.83 10.23
CA PRO A 143 -2.93 -2.89 10.71
C PRO A 143 -2.46 -3.53 12.02
N ASN A 144 -1.15 -3.74 12.17
CA ASN A 144 -0.57 -4.33 13.37
C ASN A 144 -0.57 -3.37 14.57
N MET A 145 -0.52 -2.06 14.33
CA MET A 145 -0.72 -1.05 15.37
C MET A 145 -2.14 -1.12 15.93
N PHE A 146 -3.15 -1.30 15.07
CA PHE A 146 -4.54 -1.42 15.49
C PHE A 146 -4.79 -2.68 16.32
N ASP A 147 -4.32 -3.84 15.84
CA ASP A 147 -4.42 -5.09 16.58
C ASP A 147 -3.75 -4.97 17.97
N SER A 148 -2.54 -4.39 18.00
CA SER A 148 -1.77 -4.19 19.23
C SER A 148 -2.42 -3.19 20.19
N ALA A 149 -3.14 -2.19 19.68
CA ALA A 149 -3.87 -1.23 20.50
C ALA A 149 -5.08 -1.88 21.18
N ILE A 150 -5.84 -2.69 20.44
CA ILE A 150 -6.99 -3.44 20.97
C ILE A 150 -6.56 -4.44 22.05
N ASP A 151 -5.42 -5.10 21.85
CA ASP A 151 -4.82 -6.00 22.84
C ASP A 151 -4.21 -5.25 24.05
N GLY A 152 -4.15 -3.91 24.00
CA GLY A 152 -3.65 -3.07 25.08
C GLY A 152 -2.13 -2.95 25.16
N HIS A 153 -1.39 -3.37 24.12
CA HIS A 153 0.07 -3.26 24.03
C HIS A 153 0.55 -1.96 23.34
N PHE A 154 -0.30 -1.34 22.51
CA PHE A 154 0.01 -0.09 21.82
C PHE A 154 -0.79 1.07 22.41
N LYS A 155 -0.11 2.04 23.04
CA LYS A 155 -0.75 3.03 23.91
C LYS A 155 -0.96 4.40 23.29
N GLY A 156 -0.20 4.76 22.25
CA GLY A 156 -0.40 6.06 21.64
C GLY A 156 0.24 6.20 20.27
N VAL A 157 -0.30 7.14 19.52
CA VAL A 157 0.03 7.38 18.11
C VAL A 157 0.13 8.88 17.84
N PHE A 158 1.05 9.24 16.94
CA PHE A 158 1.11 10.57 16.35
C PHE A 158 0.83 10.48 14.85
N ILE A 159 -0.35 10.94 14.44
CA ILE A 159 -0.87 10.88 13.08
C ILE A 159 -0.66 12.23 12.40
N GLN A 160 0.16 12.26 11.36
CA GLN A 160 0.51 13.48 10.65
C GLN A 160 -0.07 13.46 9.23
N GLY A 161 -1.04 14.33 8.95
CA GLY A 161 -1.57 14.54 7.60
C GLY A 161 -2.33 13.37 6.99
N GLU A 162 -2.93 12.51 7.83
CA GLU A 162 -3.65 11.31 7.42
C GLU A 162 -4.99 11.17 8.15
N ASP A 163 -6.00 10.59 7.48
CA ASP A 163 -7.33 10.35 8.03
C ASP A 163 -7.67 8.86 8.04
N ILE A 164 -6.94 8.11 8.86
CA ILE A 164 -7.04 6.65 8.98
C ILE A 164 -8.47 6.17 9.32
N ALA A 165 -9.25 6.93 10.09
CA ALA A 165 -10.62 6.54 10.42
C ALA A 165 -11.56 6.51 9.20
N GLN A 166 -11.31 7.32 8.17
CA GLN A 166 -12.09 7.29 6.93
C GLN A 166 -11.42 6.41 5.85
N SER A 167 -10.09 6.49 5.70
CA SER A 167 -9.40 5.90 4.55
C SER A 167 -9.01 4.44 4.71
N ASP A 168 -8.83 3.92 5.92
CA ASP A 168 -8.46 2.52 6.15
C ASP A 168 -9.68 1.57 6.11
N PRO A 169 -9.48 0.28 5.79
CA PRO A 169 -10.57 -0.69 5.69
C PRO A 169 -11.07 -1.08 7.09
N ASN A 170 -12.25 -1.67 7.16
CA ASN A 170 -12.85 -2.15 8.40
C ASN A 170 -12.90 -1.04 9.47
N THR A 171 -13.71 -0.01 9.21
CA THR A 171 -13.83 1.17 10.08
C THR A 171 -14.19 0.83 11.54
N VAL A 172 -14.91 -0.27 11.79
CA VAL A 172 -15.22 -0.73 13.16
C VAL A 172 -13.94 -1.11 13.91
N HIS A 173 -13.05 -1.85 13.25
CA HIS A 173 -11.75 -2.21 13.82
C HIS A 173 -10.88 -0.98 14.07
N VAL A 174 -10.77 -0.07 13.10
CA VAL A 174 -9.97 1.16 13.21
C VAL A 174 -10.45 2.03 14.37
N THR A 175 -11.77 2.26 14.46
CA THR A 175 -12.34 3.09 15.54
C THR A 175 -12.17 2.45 16.92
N SER A 176 -12.33 1.13 17.03
CA SER A 176 -12.06 0.39 18.28
C SER A 176 -10.61 0.53 18.72
N ALA A 177 -9.65 0.46 17.79
CA ALA A 177 -8.24 0.66 18.08
C ALA A 177 -7.93 2.09 18.55
N LEU A 178 -8.51 3.09 17.88
CA LEU A 178 -8.32 4.50 18.26
C LEU A 178 -8.91 4.83 19.64
N GLU A 179 -10.05 4.22 20.00
CA GLU A 179 -10.65 4.34 21.32
C GLU A 179 -9.86 3.62 22.42
N ALA A 180 -9.12 2.56 22.08
CA ALA A 180 -8.32 1.79 23.03
C ALA A 180 -6.99 2.47 23.42
N MET A 181 -6.50 3.40 22.61
CA MET A 181 -5.24 4.11 22.86
C MET A 181 -5.39 5.18 23.95
N GLU A 182 -4.38 5.32 24.80
CA GLU A 182 -4.29 6.32 25.88
C GLU A 182 -3.93 7.72 25.37
N LEU A 183 -3.31 7.81 24.19
CA LEU A 183 -2.93 9.09 23.58
C LEU A 183 -2.97 9.04 22.05
N VAL A 184 -3.90 9.78 21.46
CA VAL A 184 -3.99 9.97 20.01
C VAL A 184 -3.69 11.43 19.69
N ILE A 185 -2.57 11.70 19.03
CA ILE A 185 -2.18 13.03 18.56
C ILE A 185 -2.45 13.12 17.08
N VAL A 186 -3.16 14.16 16.64
CA VAL A 186 -3.39 14.43 15.21
C VAL A 186 -2.77 15.77 14.83
N GLN A 187 -1.99 15.79 13.76
CA GLN A 187 -1.56 17.02 13.09
C GLN A 187 -2.17 17.11 11.69
N ASP A 188 -3.13 18.00 11.50
CA ASP A 188 -3.79 18.21 10.22
C ASP A 188 -4.27 19.67 10.08
N LEU A 189 -4.64 20.06 8.86
CA LEU A 189 -5.25 21.34 8.51
C LEU A 189 -6.67 21.49 9.03
N PHE A 190 -7.42 20.39 9.05
CA PHE A 190 -8.84 20.39 9.39
C PHE A 190 -9.14 19.31 10.42
N LEU A 191 -10.19 19.53 11.21
CA LEU A 191 -10.83 18.43 11.92
C LEU A 191 -11.38 17.44 10.88
N ASN A 192 -10.88 16.21 10.94
CA ASN A 192 -11.18 15.09 10.06
C ASN A 192 -11.87 13.98 10.85
N GLU A 193 -12.13 12.81 10.25
CA GLU A 193 -12.84 11.72 10.94
C GLU A 193 -11.99 11.13 12.07
N THR A 194 -10.68 11.03 11.86
CA THR A 194 -9.69 10.58 12.85
C THR A 194 -9.61 11.52 14.07
N ALA A 195 -9.74 12.83 13.86
CA ALA A 195 -9.65 13.83 14.91
C ALA A 195 -10.78 13.72 15.97
N LYS A 196 -11.84 12.97 15.69
CA LYS A 196 -12.90 12.65 16.66
C LYS A 196 -12.40 11.81 17.83
N PHE A 197 -11.32 11.06 17.62
CA PHE A 197 -10.67 10.21 18.62
C PHE A 197 -9.40 10.87 19.20
N ALA A 198 -9.03 12.06 18.71
CA ALA A 198 -7.80 12.72 19.11
C ALA A 198 -7.91 13.30 20.53
N HIS A 199 -6.86 13.08 21.31
CA HIS A 199 -6.63 13.69 22.61
C HIS A 199 -5.92 15.03 22.47
N VAL A 200 -5.07 15.18 21.44
CA VAL A 200 -4.33 16.39 21.13
C VAL A 200 -4.43 16.67 19.63
N PHE A 201 -4.63 17.94 19.27
CA PHE A 201 -4.66 18.38 17.88
C PHE A 201 -3.64 19.51 17.65
N PHE A 202 -2.72 19.30 16.71
CA PHE A 202 -1.78 20.32 16.24
C PHE A 202 -2.21 20.85 14.87
N PRO A 203 -2.42 22.16 14.69
CA PRO A 203 -2.72 22.71 13.37
C PRO A 203 -1.55 22.51 12.38
N GLY A 204 -1.83 21.86 11.25
CA GLY A 204 -0.90 21.68 10.13
C GLY A 204 -0.75 22.92 9.26
N THR A 205 0.00 22.80 8.15
CA THR A 205 0.12 23.86 7.14
C THR A 205 -0.19 23.36 5.73
N SER A 206 -0.71 24.23 4.89
CA SER A 206 -1.00 23.93 3.49
C SER A 206 0.27 24.04 2.64
N PHE A 207 0.27 23.46 1.45
CA PHE A 207 1.42 23.57 0.55
C PHE A 207 1.76 25.01 0.15
N LEU A 208 0.79 25.94 0.22
CA LEU A 208 1.01 27.38 -0.02
C LEU A 208 1.81 28.06 1.10
N GLU A 209 1.84 27.46 2.29
CA GLU A 209 2.57 27.96 3.46
C GLU A 209 3.89 27.22 3.69
N LYS A 210 4.06 26.05 3.06
CA LYS A 210 5.25 25.23 3.20
C LYS A 210 6.41 25.78 2.38
N ASP A 211 7.61 25.53 2.91
CA ASP A 211 8.85 25.61 2.18
C ASP A 211 9.48 24.20 2.22
N GLY A 212 9.72 23.59 1.05
CA GLY A 212 10.30 22.25 0.99
C GLY A 212 10.36 21.66 -0.41
N THR A 213 10.19 20.34 -0.50
CA THR A 213 10.18 19.60 -1.77
C THR A 213 9.10 18.53 -1.78
N PHE A 214 8.60 18.21 -2.97
CA PHE A 214 7.83 16.98 -3.22
C PHE A 214 8.54 16.12 -4.26
N THR A 215 8.58 14.82 -4.02
CA THR A 215 9.07 13.82 -4.97
C THR A 215 7.89 13.08 -5.58
N ASN A 216 7.71 13.23 -6.89
CA ASN A 216 6.57 12.69 -7.62
C ASN A 216 6.78 11.22 -8.10
N ALA A 217 5.81 10.68 -8.86
CA ALA A 217 5.81 9.30 -9.34
C ALA A 217 7.02 8.92 -10.23
N GLU A 218 7.60 9.86 -10.98
CA GLU A 218 8.79 9.63 -11.80
C GLU A 218 10.10 9.94 -11.04
N ARG A 219 10.05 9.97 -9.69
CA ARG A 219 11.17 10.29 -8.79
C ARG A 219 11.68 11.73 -8.89
N ARG A 220 10.92 12.62 -9.53
CA ARG A 220 11.31 14.01 -9.68
C ARG A 220 11.03 14.78 -8.40
N ILE A 221 12.08 15.39 -7.86
CA ILE A 221 12.09 16.32 -6.75
C ILE A 221 11.75 17.71 -7.30
N ASN A 222 10.60 18.22 -6.92
CA ASN A 222 10.10 19.55 -7.24
C ASN A 222 10.17 20.44 -6.00
N ARG A 223 10.60 21.70 -6.20
CA ARG A 223 10.69 22.70 -5.13
C ARG A 223 9.31 23.29 -4.80
N VAL A 224 8.92 23.26 -3.53
CA VAL A 224 7.69 23.88 -2.99
C VAL A 224 8.07 25.18 -2.29
N ARG A 225 7.53 26.31 -2.73
CA ARG A 225 7.82 27.63 -2.16
C ARG A 225 6.61 28.21 -1.44
N PRO A 226 6.82 28.92 -0.32
CA PRO A 226 5.74 29.57 0.39
C PRO A 226 5.21 30.74 -0.44
N ALA A 227 3.92 30.69 -0.76
CA ALA A 227 3.15 31.81 -1.29
C ALA A 227 2.47 32.63 -0.17
N MET A 228 2.33 32.03 1.02
CA MET A 228 1.73 32.63 2.21
C MET A 228 2.57 32.30 3.45
N ARG A 229 2.40 33.09 4.51
CA ARG A 229 2.98 32.76 5.82
C ARG A 229 2.11 31.71 6.53
N PRO A 230 2.69 30.76 7.28
CA PRO A 230 1.92 29.80 8.08
C PRO A 230 0.95 30.52 9.03
N ARG A 231 -0.35 30.23 8.92
CA ARG A 231 -1.38 30.87 9.76
C ARG A 231 -1.33 30.44 11.22
N ASN A 232 -0.86 29.22 11.48
CA ASN A 232 -0.55 28.70 12.81
C ASN A 232 0.78 29.25 13.37
N GLY A 233 1.53 30.05 12.59
CA GLY A 233 2.82 30.61 12.96
C GLY A 233 4.02 29.66 12.83
N LYS A 234 3.82 28.42 12.39
CA LYS A 234 4.88 27.40 12.32
C LYS A 234 4.77 26.52 11.07
N HIS A 235 5.89 26.20 10.45
CA HIS A 235 5.97 25.12 9.47
C HIS A 235 5.76 23.76 10.16
N GLU A 236 5.29 22.75 9.43
CA GLU A 236 5.00 21.44 10.02
C GLU A 236 6.21 20.77 10.68
N TRP A 237 7.39 20.87 10.08
CA TRP A 237 8.61 20.30 10.64
C TRP A 237 8.98 20.93 11.99
N GLN A 238 8.64 22.21 12.21
CA GLN A 238 8.89 22.89 13.48
C GLN A 238 8.07 22.31 14.63
N VAL A 239 6.83 21.89 14.36
CA VAL A 239 5.98 21.23 15.35
C VAL A 239 6.62 19.93 15.82
N VAL A 240 7.16 19.14 14.89
CA VAL A 240 7.83 17.87 15.20
C VAL A 240 9.13 18.11 15.98
N THR A 241 9.96 19.08 15.58
CA THR A 241 11.21 19.39 16.29
C THR A 241 10.97 19.92 17.70
N GLU A 242 9.92 20.73 17.90
CA GLU A 242 9.57 21.23 19.23
C GLU A 242 8.99 20.14 20.12
N LEU A 243 8.18 19.23 19.58
CA LEU A 243 7.70 18.06 20.30
C LEU A 243 8.88 17.18 20.74
N ALA A 244 9.83 16.92 19.84
CA ALA A 244 11.04 16.17 20.17
C ALA A 244 11.88 16.85 21.25
N ALA A 245 12.06 18.18 21.17
CA ALA A 245 12.74 18.95 22.21
C ALA A 245 12.03 18.86 23.56
N ALA A 246 10.69 18.94 23.59
CA ALA A 246 9.89 18.78 24.80
C ALA A 246 10.01 17.37 25.42
N LEU A 247 10.27 16.34 24.59
CA LEU A 247 10.53 14.96 25.01
C LEU A 247 12.00 14.72 25.41
N GLY A 248 12.87 15.73 25.32
CA GLY A 248 14.29 15.63 25.70
C GLY A 248 15.25 15.24 24.56
N ALA A 249 14.79 15.24 23.30
CA ALA A 249 15.58 14.99 22.10
C ALA A 249 15.58 16.23 21.17
N PRO A 250 16.34 17.29 21.49
CA PRO A 250 16.29 18.53 20.74
C PRO A 250 16.98 18.39 19.37
N PHE A 251 16.21 18.66 18.31
CA PHE A 251 16.72 18.90 16.96
C PHE A 251 16.59 20.39 16.66
N SER A 252 17.62 21.02 16.09
CA SER A 252 17.60 22.45 15.76
C SER A 252 17.88 22.64 14.28
N TYR A 253 16.88 23.13 13.56
CA TYR A 253 16.98 23.57 12.18
C TYR A 253 16.39 24.97 12.07
N GLU A 254 17.06 25.87 11.37
CA GLU A 254 16.53 27.21 11.09
C GLU A 254 15.73 27.24 9.79
N HIS A 255 16.05 26.34 8.85
CA HIS A 255 15.44 26.29 7.53
C HIS A 255 15.40 24.86 6.98
N PRO A 256 14.35 24.45 6.22
CA PRO A 256 14.24 23.10 5.67
C PRO A 256 15.36 22.71 4.67
N SER A 257 16.15 23.67 4.19
CA SER A 257 17.36 23.35 3.41
C SER A 257 18.39 22.59 4.24
N GLU A 258 18.51 22.86 5.54
CA GLU A 258 19.45 22.16 6.43
C GLU A 258 19.02 20.70 6.61
N ILE A 259 17.72 20.44 6.66
CA ILE A 259 17.16 19.09 6.67
C ILE A 259 17.50 18.37 5.35
N MET A 260 17.35 19.04 4.21
CA MET A 260 17.75 18.47 2.91
C MET A 260 19.26 18.20 2.83
N ASP A 261 20.09 19.08 3.36
CA ASP A 261 21.55 18.90 3.37
C ASP A 261 21.95 17.73 4.29
N GLU A 262 21.26 17.53 5.41
CA GLU A 262 21.41 16.34 6.24
C GLU A 262 20.98 15.06 5.51
N ILE A 263 19.83 15.08 4.83
CA ILE A 263 19.37 13.95 4.00
C ILE A 263 20.42 13.61 2.93
N ALA A 264 20.93 14.61 2.21
CA ALA A 264 21.96 14.43 1.18
C ALA A 264 23.26 13.84 1.74
N ARG A 265 23.68 14.29 2.94
CA ARG A 265 24.85 13.76 3.65
C ARG A 265 24.67 12.29 4.04
N LEU A 266 23.48 11.91 4.51
CA LEU A 266 23.22 10.58 5.03
C LEU A 266 22.83 9.60 3.93
N THR A 267 22.25 10.05 2.82
CA THR A 267 21.62 9.20 1.80
C THR A 267 22.34 9.32 0.45
N PRO A 268 23.14 8.31 0.03
CA PRO A 268 23.98 8.40 -1.16
C PRO A 268 23.26 8.70 -2.48
N THR A 269 21.99 8.28 -2.61
CA THR A 269 21.17 8.57 -3.79
C THR A 269 20.70 10.02 -3.87
N PHE A 270 20.82 10.79 -2.78
CA PHE A 270 20.47 12.21 -2.67
C PHE A 270 21.70 13.12 -2.50
N ALA A 271 22.92 12.58 -2.52
CA ALA A 271 24.15 13.33 -2.21
C ALA A 271 24.38 14.59 -3.07
N GLY A 272 23.83 14.63 -4.28
CA GLY A 272 23.89 15.79 -5.17
C GLY A 272 22.68 16.73 -5.09
N VAL A 273 21.77 16.54 -4.14
CA VAL A 273 20.53 17.33 -4.00
C VAL A 273 20.73 18.43 -2.98
N SER A 274 20.39 19.67 -3.35
CA SER A 274 20.28 20.80 -2.44
C SER A 274 19.23 21.78 -2.97
N PHE A 275 18.74 22.68 -2.12
CA PHE A 275 17.78 23.71 -2.55
C PHE A 275 18.39 24.62 -3.62
N ALA A 276 19.66 25.01 -3.46
CA ALA A 276 20.37 25.80 -4.46
C ALA A 276 20.43 25.10 -5.82
N LYS A 277 20.68 23.78 -5.83
CA LYS A 277 20.69 23.00 -7.08
C LYS A 277 19.32 22.93 -7.73
N LEU A 278 18.26 22.69 -6.94
CA LEU A 278 16.89 22.68 -7.45
C LEU A 278 16.46 24.05 -8.00
N ASP A 279 16.94 25.13 -7.41
CA ASP A 279 16.66 26.49 -7.88
C ASP A 279 17.41 26.83 -9.17
N GLU A 280 18.62 26.31 -9.34
CA GLU A 280 19.42 26.45 -10.56
C GLU A 280 18.82 25.65 -11.74
N VAL A 281 18.45 24.38 -11.51
CA VAL A 281 18.08 23.45 -12.59
C VAL A 281 16.57 23.18 -12.69
N GLY A 282 15.78 23.75 -11.79
CA GLY A 282 14.32 23.62 -11.72
C GLY A 282 13.83 22.34 -11.03
N SER A 283 14.34 21.18 -11.41
CA SER A 283 13.98 19.89 -10.80
C SER A 283 15.03 18.81 -11.06
N LEU A 284 15.08 17.79 -10.20
CA LEU A 284 16.01 16.67 -10.32
C LEU A 284 15.27 15.35 -10.14
N GLN A 285 15.65 14.31 -10.87
CA GLN A 285 15.21 12.95 -10.55
C GLN A 285 16.28 12.27 -9.71
N TRP A 286 15.91 11.76 -8.53
CA TRP A 286 16.83 10.91 -7.80
C TRP A 286 16.89 9.51 -8.47
N PRO A 287 18.04 8.81 -8.44
CA PRO A 287 19.31 9.18 -7.81
C PRO A 287 20.03 10.38 -8.45
N CYS A 288 20.57 11.27 -7.62
CA CYS A 288 21.40 12.42 -7.99
C CYS A 288 22.64 12.47 -7.10
N ASN A 289 23.82 12.29 -7.70
CA ASN A 289 25.12 12.19 -7.02
C ASN A 289 26.25 12.61 -7.99
N GLU A 290 27.52 12.47 -7.57
CA GLU A 290 28.68 12.87 -8.40
C GLU A 290 28.70 12.21 -9.79
N ALA A 291 28.28 10.95 -9.89
CA ALA A 291 28.22 10.23 -11.16
C ALA A 291 27.00 10.62 -12.03
N LYS A 292 25.96 11.18 -11.40
CA LYS A 292 24.70 11.59 -12.03
C LYS A 292 24.29 12.99 -11.53
N PRO A 293 25.08 14.05 -11.84
CA PRO A 293 24.92 15.37 -11.23
C PRO A 293 23.65 16.12 -11.66
N LEU A 294 22.99 15.66 -12.72
CA LEU A 294 21.69 16.17 -13.20
C LEU A 294 20.55 15.17 -12.95
N GLY A 295 20.77 14.20 -12.06
CA GLY A 295 19.82 13.15 -11.74
C GLY A 295 19.82 11.98 -12.72
N THR A 296 18.87 11.07 -12.52
CA THR A 296 18.73 9.81 -13.28
C THR A 296 17.34 9.73 -13.93
N PRO A 297 17.18 10.23 -15.17
CA PRO A 297 15.93 10.21 -15.94
C PRO A 297 15.33 8.80 -16.10
N ILE A 298 16.19 7.84 -16.44
CA ILE A 298 15.80 6.47 -16.76
C ILE A 298 16.58 5.53 -15.83
N MET A 299 15.86 4.70 -15.09
CA MET A 299 16.48 3.69 -14.23
C MET A 299 16.94 2.49 -15.06
N HIS A 300 17.98 1.80 -14.57
CA HIS A 300 18.48 0.54 -15.12
C HIS A 300 19.02 0.63 -16.56
N GLU A 301 19.46 1.80 -17.01
CA GLU A 301 20.23 1.92 -18.24
C GLU A 301 21.50 1.06 -18.16
N GLY A 302 21.69 0.18 -19.15
CA GLY A 302 22.74 -0.83 -19.14
C GLY A 302 22.46 -1.98 -18.16
N LYS A 303 22.58 -1.73 -16.85
CA LYS A 303 22.53 -2.76 -15.79
C LYS A 303 21.46 -2.47 -14.75
N PHE A 304 20.85 -3.52 -14.17
CA PHE A 304 19.97 -3.35 -13.02
C PHE A 304 20.76 -2.89 -11.80
N VAL A 305 20.11 -2.17 -10.87
CA VAL A 305 20.75 -1.68 -9.64
C VAL A 305 21.32 -2.84 -8.82
N ARG A 306 20.57 -3.95 -8.74
CA ARG A 306 20.99 -5.19 -8.09
C ARG A 306 22.00 -6.04 -8.89
N GLY A 307 22.44 -5.55 -10.05
CA GLY A 307 23.25 -6.30 -10.99
C GLY A 307 22.42 -6.97 -12.09
N LEU A 308 21.96 -8.20 -11.87
CA LEU A 308 21.14 -8.94 -12.83
C LEU A 308 19.66 -8.91 -12.44
N GLY A 309 18.79 -8.79 -13.44
CA GLY A 309 17.35 -8.96 -13.29
C GLY A 309 17.03 -10.38 -12.81
N ARG A 310 16.03 -10.49 -11.92
CA ARG A 310 15.61 -11.75 -11.32
C ARG A 310 14.18 -12.05 -11.72
N PHE A 311 13.98 -13.15 -12.43
CA PHE A 311 12.66 -13.69 -12.66
C PHE A 311 12.11 -14.35 -11.39
N SER A 312 10.82 -14.23 -11.15
CA SER A 312 10.15 -14.85 -10.00
C SER A 312 8.97 -15.68 -10.47
N VAL A 313 8.75 -16.85 -9.86
CA VAL A 313 7.52 -17.63 -10.09
C VAL A 313 6.33 -16.89 -9.50
N THR A 314 5.25 -16.76 -10.28
CA THR A 314 4.06 -15.96 -9.93
C THR A 314 2.80 -16.81 -10.11
N PRO A 315 2.49 -17.70 -9.15
CA PRO A 315 1.27 -18.50 -9.18
C PRO A 315 0.03 -17.61 -9.12
N TYR A 316 -1.08 -18.13 -9.66
CA TYR A 316 -2.40 -17.63 -9.34
C TYR A 316 -2.96 -18.43 -8.17
N VAL A 317 -3.19 -17.76 -7.04
CA VAL A 317 -3.93 -18.27 -5.89
C VAL A 317 -5.29 -17.58 -5.87
N ALA A 318 -6.38 -18.33 -6.03
CA ALA A 318 -7.72 -17.73 -6.00
C ALA A 318 -7.96 -17.03 -4.65
N THR A 319 -8.48 -15.79 -4.67
CA THR A 319 -8.86 -15.08 -3.44
C THR A 319 -9.93 -15.86 -2.69
N GLU A 320 -9.89 -15.75 -1.35
CA GLU A 320 -10.92 -16.31 -0.47
C GLU A 320 -12.19 -15.43 -0.46
N GLU A 321 -12.09 -14.16 -0.88
CA GLU A 321 -13.22 -13.24 -1.05
C GLU A 321 -14.02 -13.58 -2.31
N LYS A 322 -14.95 -14.53 -2.17
CA LYS A 322 -15.78 -15.06 -3.28
C LYS A 322 -17.23 -14.64 -3.14
N SER A 323 -17.89 -14.47 -4.29
CA SER A 323 -19.34 -14.33 -4.29
C SER A 323 -20.00 -15.59 -3.74
N THR A 324 -21.05 -15.39 -2.95
CA THR A 324 -21.84 -16.46 -2.33
C THR A 324 -23.33 -16.21 -2.60
N ARG A 325 -24.19 -17.17 -2.23
CA ARG A 325 -25.64 -16.92 -2.28
C ARG A 325 -26.09 -15.75 -1.39
N ARG A 326 -25.35 -15.49 -0.30
CA ARG A 326 -25.63 -14.39 0.63
C ARG A 326 -25.07 -13.06 0.12
N PHE A 327 -23.92 -13.11 -0.55
CA PHE A 327 -23.19 -11.96 -1.09
C PHE A 327 -22.87 -12.21 -2.58
N PRO A 328 -23.85 -12.09 -3.49
CA PRO A 328 -23.73 -12.52 -4.87
C PRO A 328 -22.96 -11.54 -5.78
N LEU A 329 -22.75 -10.30 -5.35
CA LEU A 329 -22.07 -9.26 -6.13
C LEU A 329 -20.66 -9.02 -5.59
N LEU A 330 -19.77 -8.50 -6.43
CA LEU A 330 -18.43 -8.05 -6.04
C LEU A 330 -18.36 -6.51 -6.08
N LEU A 331 -17.96 -5.91 -4.97
CA LEU A 331 -17.69 -4.50 -4.85
C LEU A 331 -16.25 -4.18 -5.25
N THR A 332 -16.10 -3.10 -6.01
CA THR A 332 -14.82 -2.43 -6.22
C THR A 332 -14.93 -0.94 -5.88
N THR A 333 -13.84 -0.35 -5.38
CA THR A 333 -13.77 1.06 -5.00
C THR A 333 -12.81 1.83 -5.89
N GLY A 334 -13.17 3.07 -6.24
CA GLY A 334 -12.31 3.92 -7.05
C GLY A 334 -12.38 5.40 -6.70
N ARG A 335 -12.08 6.23 -7.70
CA ARG A 335 -11.96 7.68 -7.57
C ARG A 335 -12.64 8.40 -8.72
N ILE A 336 -12.99 9.66 -8.45
CA ILE A 336 -13.48 10.63 -9.44
C ILE A 336 -12.46 11.76 -9.55
N LEU A 337 -12.47 12.46 -10.69
CA LEU A 337 -11.54 13.55 -10.98
C LEU A 337 -11.68 14.75 -10.03
N SER A 338 -12.92 15.12 -9.67
CA SER A 338 -13.22 16.36 -8.94
C SER A 338 -12.96 16.28 -7.44
N GLN A 339 -13.00 15.07 -6.85
CA GLN A 339 -12.79 14.84 -5.42
C GLN A 339 -11.53 14.02 -5.20
N TYR A 340 -10.80 14.33 -4.12
CA TYR A 340 -9.49 13.72 -3.86
C TYR A 340 -9.51 12.88 -2.58
N ASN A 341 -9.30 11.56 -2.70
CA ASN A 341 -9.34 10.60 -1.60
C ASN A 341 -10.49 10.91 -0.63
N VAL A 342 -10.22 11.15 0.67
CA VAL A 342 -11.24 11.43 1.70
C VAL A 342 -11.95 12.79 1.58
N GLY A 343 -11.57 13.62 0.60
CA GLY A 343 -12.22 14.89 0.32
C GLY A 343 -12.03 15.97 1.39
N ALA A 344 -11.12 15.78 2.36
CA ALA A 344 -10.87 16.74 3.43
C ALA A 344 -10.48 18.13 2.90
N GLN A 345 -9.78 18.20 1.77
CA GLN A 345 -9.47 19.46 1.11
C GLN A 345 -10.52 19.85 0.05
N THR A 346 -10.90 18.90 -0.81
CA THR A 346 -11.69 19.15 -2.04
C THR A 346 -13.19 19.30 -1.82
N ARG A 347 -13.78 18.70 -0.76
CA ARG A 347 -15.19 18.94 -0.39
C ARG A 347 -15.42 20.36 0.15
N ARG A 348 -14.35 21.08 0.49
CA ARG A 348 -14.39 22.48 0.97
C ARG A 348 -14.21 23.49 -0.17
N THR A 349 -14.26 23.05 -1.42
CA THR A 349 -14.20 23.90 -2.61
C THR A 349 -15.47 23.74 -3.44
N GLU A 350 -15.59 24.48 -4.54
CA GLU A 350 -16.72 24.35 -5.47
C GLU A 350 -16.75 23.02 -6.24
N ASN A 351 -15.77 22.14 -6.02
CA ASN A 351 -15.71 20.83 -6.68
C ASN A 351 -16.90 19.94 -6.37
N VAL A 352 -17.58 20.18 -5.24
CA VAL A 352 -18.83 19.52 -4.85
C VAL A 352 -19.95 19.64 -5.89
N ARG A 353 -19.87 20.62 -6.80
CA ARG A 353 -20.83 20.78 -7.90
C ARG A 353 -20.77 19.64 -8.92
N TRP A 354 -19.61 18.99 -9.10
CA TRP A 354 -19.46 17.88 -10.05
C TRP A 354 -19.67 16.50 -9.43
N HIS A 355 -19.36 16.36 -8.14
CA HIS A 355 -19.52 15.12 -7.39
C HIS A 355 -19.87 15.47 -5.95
N GLY A 356 -21.17 15.56 -5.66
CA GLY A 356 -21.73 16.04 -4.38
C GLY A 356 -21.97 14.93 -3.35
N GLU A 357 -21.96 13.68 -3.78
CA GLU A 357 -22.16 12.48 -2.97
C GLU A 357 -21.47 11.28 -3.64
N ASP A 358 -21.18 10.23 -2.88
CA ASP A 358 -20.75 8.95 -3.45
C ASP A 358 -21.99 8.15 -3.92
N LEU A 359 -21.88 7.49 -5.08
CA LEU A 359 -22.96 6.73 -5.70
C LEU A 359 -22.53 5.27 -5.89
N LEU A 360 -23.50 4.35 -5.82
CA LEU A 360 -23.30 2.94 -6.16
C LEU A 360 -23.66 2.69 -7.63
N GLU A 361 -22.66 2.52 -8.48
CA GLU A 361 -22.84 2.10 -9.86
C GLU A 361 -23.19 0.61 -9.91
N ILE A 362 -24.35 0.27 -10.51
CA ILE A 362 -24.87 -1.10 -10.63
C ILE A 362 -25.33 -1.39 -12.07
N HIS A 363 -25.01 -2.60 -12.56
CA HIS A 363 -25.38 -3.04 -13.91
C HIS A 363 -26.92 -3.18 -14.06
N PRO A 364 -27.51 -2.87 -15.24
CA PRO A 364 -28.96 -2.91 -15.44
C PRO A 364 -29.62 -4.26 -15.11
N ALA A 365 -28.98 -5.38 -15.46
CA ALA A 365 -29.52 -6.72 -15.17
C ALA A 365 -29.59 -7.02 -13.66
N ASP A 366 -28.55 -6.63 -12.90
CA ASP A 366 -28.51 -6.85 -11.46
C ASP A 366 -29.47 -5.92 -10.72
N ALA A 367 -29.66 -4.71 -11.25
CA ALA A 367 -30.65 -3.75 -10.77
C ALA A 367 -32.08 -4.21 -11.02
N GLU A 368 -32.38 -4.74 -12.22
CA GLU A 368 -33.71 -5.27 -12.58
C GLU A 368 -34.11 -6.43 -11.69
N GLU A 369 -33.20 -7.39 -11.45
CA GLU A 369 -33.42 -8.53 -10.55
C GLU A 369 -33.78 -8.07 -9.11
N ARG A 370 -33.23 -6.93 -8.68
CA ARG A 370 -33.40 -6.35 -7.33
C ARG A 370 -34.49 -5.27 -7.26
N GLY A 371 -35.10 -4.89 -8.38
CA GLY A 371 -36.07 -3.80 -8.45
C GLY A 371 -35.49 -2.42 -8.14
N ILE A 372 -34.20 -2.19 -8.42
CA ILE A 372 -33.47 -0.94 -8.15
C ILE A 372 -33.51 -0.02 -9.37
N ARG A 373 -33.70 1.28 -9.16
CA ARG A 373 -33.61 2.33 -10.17
C ARG A 373 -32.57 3.38 -9.78
N THR A 374 -32.11 4.14 -10.77
CA THR A 374 -31.23 5.29 -10.51
C THR A 374 -31.91 6.29 -9.58
N GLY A 375 -31.19 6.72 -8.55
CA GLY A 375 -31.66 7.62 -7.50
C GLY A 375 -32.32 6.92 -6.31
N ASP A 376 -32.59 5.61 -6.40
CA ASP A 376 -33.07 4.86 -5.24
C ASP A 376 -31.96 4.78 -4.18
N GLU A 377 -32.36 4.92 -2.93
CA GLU A 377 -31.50 4.60 -1.80
C GLU A 377 -31.39 3.08 -1.64
N VAL A 378 -30.16 2.58 -1.56
CA VAL A 378 -29.85 1.15 -1.47
C VAL A 378 -28.95 0.86 -0.28
N THR A 379 -29.20 -0.28 0.36
CA THR A 379 -28.30 -0.84 1.37
C THR A 379 -27.25 -1.71 0.67
N LEU A 380 -25.98 -1.47 1.02
CA LEU A 380 -24.83 -2.26 0.61
C LEU A 380 -24.29 -2.98 1.84
N ALA A 381 -24.37 -4.31 1.85
CA ALA A 381 -23.96 -5.14 2.97
C ALA A 381 -22.83 -6.11 2.57
N SER A 382 -21.80 -6.22 3.40
CA SER A 382 -20.78 -7.27 3.34
C SER A 382 -20.79 -8.09 4.63
N ARG A 383 -19.83 -9.02 4.80
CA ARG A 383 -19.70 -9.81 6.03
C ARG A 383 -19.26 -8.99 7.26
N ILE A 384 -18.60 -7.86 7.05
CA ILE A 384 -18.03 -7.03 8.12
C ILE A 384 -18.78 -5.72 8.38
N GLY A 385 -19.78 -5.38 7.56
CA GLY A 385 -20.36 -4.05 7.61
C GLY A 385 -21.55 -3.84 6.69
N VAL A 386 -22.27 -2.75 6.94
CA VAL A 386 -23.42 -2.30 6.15
C VAL A 386 -23.31 -0.79 5.97
N THR A 387 -23.59 -0.31 4.76
CA THR A 387 -23.72 1.13 4.46
C THR A 387 -24.91 1.40 3.54
N THR A 388 -25.24 2.67 3.34
CA THR A 388 -26.34 3.14 2.49
C THR A 388 -25.82 4.17 1.49
N LEU A 389 -26.22 4.02 0.23
CA LEU A 389 -25.80 4.84 -0.91
C LEU A 389 -26.98 5.07 -1.85
N HIS A 390 -26.90 6.08 -2.71
CA HIS A 390 -27.82 6.19 -3.85
C HIS A 390 -27.31 5.37 -5.04
N ALA A 391 -28.21 4.63 -5.69
CA ALA A 391 -27.89 3.82 -6.84
C ALA A 391 -27.79 4.65 -8.14
N GLN A 392 -26.85 4.30 -8.99
CA GLN A 392 -26.71 4.77 -10.36
C GLN A 392 -26.71 3.56 -11.29
N VAL A 393 -27.80 3.32 -12.02
CA VAL A 393 -27.85 2.23 -12.98
C VAL A 393 -27.04 2.59 -14.23
N THR A 394 -26.06 1.77 -14.59
CA THR A 394 -25.15 1.98 -15.73
C THR A 394 -24.55 0.66 -16.22
N ASP A 395 -24.31 0.56 -17.53
CA ASP A 395 -23.63 -0.57 -18.18
C ASP A 395 -22.09 -0.47 -18.15
N ARG A 396 -21.54 0.51 -17.41
CA ARG A 396 -20.09 0.69 -17.27
C ARG A 396 -19.41 -0.48 -16.58
N MET A 397 -20.05 -1.04 -15.56
CA MET A 397 -19.58 -2.24 -14.84
C MET A 397 -20.13 -3.50 -15.49
N ALA A 398 -19.35 -4.59 -15.44
CA ALA A 398 -19.85 -5.90 -15.84
C ALA A 398 -20.96 -6.38 -14.89
N GLN A 399 -21.86 -7.24 -15.39
CA GLN A 399 -22.83 -7.91 -14.54
C GLN A 399 -22.13 -8.67 -13.40
N GLY A 400 -22.68 -8.59 -12.18
CA GLY A 400 -22.11 -9.17 -10.98
C GLY A 400 -21.10 -8.27 -10.26
N VAL A 401 -20.75 -7.11 -10.83
CA VAL A 401 -19.79 -6.16 -10.25
C VAL A 401 -20.47 -4.81 -9.98
N VAL A 402 -20.24 -4.25 -8.79
CA VAL A 402 -20.69 -2.91 -8.40
C VAL A 402 -19.50 -2.03 -8.06
N TYR A 403 -19.63 -0.73 -8.31
CA TYR A 403 -18.57 0.24 -8.08
C TYR A 403 -19.06 1.39 -7.18
N THR A 404 -18.21 1.82 -6.26
CA THR A 404 -18.46 3.04 -5.47
C THR A 404 -17.19 3.85 -5.24
N THR A 405 -17.35 5.04 -4.66
CA THR A 405 -16.27 5.95 -4.27
C THR A 405 -16.28 6.16 -2.76
N PHE A 406 -15.15 6.63 -2.21
CA PHE A 406 -14.96 6.83 -0.75
C PHE A 406 -14.67 8.30 -0.40
N HIS A 407 -15.17 9.23 -1.23
CA HIS A 407 -14.85 10.66 -1.12
C HIS A 407 -15.59 11.35 0.02
N TYR A 408 -16.72 10.81 0.44
CA TYR A 408 -17.57 11.34 1.49
C TYR A 408 -17.63 10.37 2.69
N PRO A 409 -17.36 10.82 3.92
CA PRO A 409 -17.34 9.96 5.10
C PRO A 409 -18.71 9.35 5.39
N VAL A 410 -19.80 10.07 5.05
CA VAL A 410 -21.17 9.59 5.22
C VAL A 410 -21.48 8.34 4.39
N SER A 411 -20.73 8.12 3.30
CA SER A 411 -20.94 6.98 2.42
C SER A 411 -20.43 5.67 3.03
N GLY A 412 -19.52 5.74 4.00
CA GLY A 412 -19.01 4.57 4.72
C GLY A 412 -18.44 3.47 3.82
N ALA A 413 -17.89 3.80 2.64
CA ALA A 413 -17.46 2.79 1.66
C ALA A 413 -16.45 1.77 2.23
N ASN A 414 -15.56 2.20 3.14
CA ASN A 414 -14.59 1.33 3.78
C ASN A 414 -15.14 0.52 4.98
N VAL A 415 -16.39 0.78 5.40
CA VAL A 415 -17.09 -0.03 6.41
C VAL A 415 -17.36 -1.43 5.88
N VAL A 416 -17.56 -1.57 4.57
CA VAL A 416 -17.84 -2.86 3.94
C VAL A 416 -16.57 -3.57 3.44
N THR A 417 -15.42 -2.90 3.35
CA THR A 417 -14.15 -3.45 2.85
C THR A 417 -13.45 -4.35 3.88
N THR A 418 -13.21 -5.60 3.49
CA THR A 418 -12.68 -6.65 4.38
C THR A 418 -11.19 -6.47 4.72
N GLU A 419 -10.74 -7.28 5.68
CA GLU A 419 -9.38 -7.34 6.22
C GLU A 419 -8.38 -8.12 5.35
N ASN A 420 -8.80 -8.59 4.17
CA ASN A 420 -7.90 -9.25 3.24
C ASN A 420 -6.83 -8.28 2.75
N SER A 421 -5.62 -8.80 2.53
CA SER A 421 -4.45 -7.98 2.21
C SER A 421 -3.40 -8.74 1.42
N ASP A 422 -2.51 -8.01 0.76
CA ASP A 422 -1.32 -8.56 0.10
C ASP A 422 -0.38 -9.23 1.11
N TRP A 423 0.08 -10.44 0.77
CA TRP A 423 0.91 -11.28 1.63
C TRP A 423 2.25 -10.66 2.04
N ALA A 424 2.82 -9.77 1.22
CA ALA A 424 4.14 -9.21 1.48
C ALA A 424 4.05 -7.86 2.20
N THR A 425 3.13 -7.00 1.75
CA THR A 425 3.05 -5.59 2.17
C THR A 425 1.93 -5.31 3.16
N ASN A 426 1.01 -6.27 3.35
CA ASN A 426 -0.23 -6.07 4.12
C ASN A 426 -1.10 -4.93 3.55
N CYS A 427 -0.98 -4.67 2.23
CA CYS A 427 -1.80 -3.70 1.52
C CYS A 427 -3.23 -4.24 1.37
N PRO A 428 -4.29 -3.55 1.84
CA PRO A 428 -5.64 -4.09 1.84
C PRO A 428 -6.23 -4.37 0.44
N GLU A 429 -7.15 -5.33 0.38
CA GLU A 429 -7.90 -5.76 -0.81
C GLU A 429 -9.11 -4.84 -1.07
N TYR A 430 -8.87 -3.55 -1.33
CA TYR A 430 -9.95 -2.58 -1.58
C TYR A 430 -10.76 -2.83 -2.86
N LYS A 431 -10.24 -3.64 -3.79
CA LYS A 431 -10.80 -3.82 -5.13
C LYS A 431 -11.73 -5.02 -5.26
N VAL A 432 -11.81 -5.86 -4.22
CA VAL A 432 -12.65 -7.06 -4.19
C VAL A 432 -13.29 -7.17 -2.81
N THR A 433 -14.62 -7.12 -2.76
CA THR A 433 -15.37 -7.45 -1.55
C THR A 433 -16.71 -8.08 -1.93
N ALA A 434 -17.05 -9.24 -1.37
CA ALA A 434 -18.35 -9.83 -1.63
C ALA A 434 -19.45 -9.05 -0.91
N VAL A 435 -20.46 -8.62 -1.67
CA VAL A 435 -21.54 -7.76 -1.16
C VAL A 435 -22.92 -8.21 -1.62
N GLN A 436 -23.93 -7.75 -0.89
CA GLN A 436 -25.33 -7.79 -1.26
C GLN A 436 -25.86 -6.35 -1.34
N VAL A 437 -26.63 -6.09 -2.40
CA VAL A 437 -27.32 -4.82 -2.60
C VAL A 437 -28.82 -5.06 -2.50
N SER A 438 -29.52 -4.27 -1.69
CA SER A 438 -30.97 -4.35 -1.51
C SER A 438 -31.63 -2.97 -1.45
N PRO A 439 -32.89 -2.82 -1.92
CA PRO A 439 -33.61 -1.56 -1.83
C PRO A 439 -33.84 -1.08 -0.38
N GLY A 440 -33.72 0.23 -0.16
CA GLY A 440 -34.06 0.94 1.08
C GLY A 440 -33.24 0.54 2.31
N HIS A 441 -33.66 1.01 3.49
CA HIS A 441 -33.12 0.61 4.81
C HIS A 441 -33.53 -0.81 5.23
N SER A 442 -33.44 -1.77 4.31
CA SER A 442 -33.44 -3.17 4.68
C SER A 442 -32.11 -3.46 5.39
N VAL A 443 -32.05 -3.13 6.69
CA VAL A 443 -31.02 -3.67 7.59
C VAL A 443 -31.33 -5.15 7.70
N ALA A 444 -30.92 -5.93 6.70
CA ALA A 444 -30.75 -7.35 6.92
C ALA A 444 -29.88 -7.42 8.19
N HIS A 445 -30.40 -8.07 9.23
CA HIS A 445 -29.59 -8.48 10.38
C HIS A 445 -28.55 -9.45 9.83
N VAL A 446 -27.51 -8.90 9.21
CA VAL A 446 -26.35 -9.64 8.77
C VAL A 446 -25.63 -9.92 10.08
N GLU A 447 -25.68 -11.17 10.53
CA GLU A 447 -24.76 -11.64 11.56
C GLU A 447 -23.36 -11.32 11.05
N MET A 448 -22.73 -10.34 11.71
CA MET A 448 -21.44 -9.76 11.33
C MET A 448 -20.34 -10.63 11.90
N ASP A 449 -19.27 -10.83 11.15
CA ASP A 449 -18.07 -11.43 11.70
C ASP A 449 -17.49 -10.48 12.75
N HIS A 450 -17.15 -11.01 13.92
CA HIS A 450 -16.42 -10.26 14.93
C HIS A 450 -14.96 -10.07 14.46
N PRO A 451 -14.33 -8.92 14.74
CA PRO A 451 -12.93 -8.70 14.37
C PRO A 451 -12.07 -9.84 14.92
N GLU A 452 -11.24 -10.44 14.06
CA GLU A 452 -10.29 -11.45 14.51
C GLU A 452 -9.32 -10.83 15.50
N HIS A 453 -9.08 -11.52 16.62
CA HIS A 453 -7.99 -11.18 17.52
C HIS A 453 -6.65 -11.17 16.76
N ARG A 454 -5.67 -10.37 17.20
CA ARG A 454 -4.32 -10.25 16.63
C ARG A 454 -3.71 -11.57 16.14
N LEU A 455 -3.91 -12.65 16.90
CA LEU A 455 -3.43 -13.98 16.55
C LEU A 455 -4.04 -14.56 15.26
N GLY A 456 -5.32 -14.32 15.00
CA GLY A 456 -5.99 -14.72 13.75
C GLY A 456 -5.38 -14.04 12.52
N ALA A 457 -5.14 -12.72 12.62
CA ALA A 457 -4.45 -11.97 11.58
C ALA A 457 -3.04 -12.51 11.29
N LEU A 458 -2.26 -12.81 12.34
CA LEU A 458 -0.93 -13.43 12.20
C LEU A 458 -1.00 -14.79 11.51
N VAL A 459 -1.95 -15.65 11.89
CA VAL A 459 -2.15 -16.98 11.28
C VAL A 459 -2.45 -16.87 9.79
N ARG A 460 -3.38 -16.00 9.41
CA ARG A 460 -3.73 -15.79 7.98
C ARG A 460 -2.54 -15.30 7.18
N MET A 461 -1.84 -14.27 7.67
CA MET A 461 -0.67 -13.72 6.99
C MET A 461 0.43 -14.78 6.82
N ALA A 462 0.71 -15.56 7.86
CA ALA A 462 1.74 -16.60 7.81
C ALA A 462 1.40 -17.70 6.79
N ASN A 463 0.15 -18.16 6.75
CA ASN A 463 -0.32 -19.14 5.77
C ASN A 463 -0.22 -18.58 4.34
N GLN A 464 -0.63 -17.32 4.13
CA GLN A 464 -0.56 -16.68 2.81
C GLN A 464 0.90 -16.59 2.30
N ILE A 465 1.84 -16.23 3.19
CA ILE A 465 3.29 -16.25 2.88
C ILE A 465 3.73 -17.68 2.54
N GLY A 466 3.39 -18.66 3.37
CA GLY A 466 3.76 -20.07 3.16
C GLY A 466 3.29 -20.60 1.81
N ARG A 467 2.01 -20.42 1.47
CA ARG A 467 1.42 -20.83 0.19
C ARG A 467 2.12 -20.17 -1.00
N GLN A 468 2.47 -18.89 -0.87
CA GLN A 468 3.19 -18.17 -1.92
C GLN A 468 4.61 -18.72 -2.14
N MET A 469 5.31 -19.13 -1.07
CA MET A 469 6.66 -19.71 -1.16
C MET A 469 6.65 -21.15 -1.70
N GLN A 470 5.59 -21.92 -1.42
CA GLN A 470 5.43 -23.30 -1.92
C GLN A 470 5.21 -23.38 -3.44
N ALA A 471 4.82 -22.28 -4.07
CA ALA A 471 4.56 -22.25 -5.50
C ALA A 471 5.80 -22.36 -6.38
N ASP A 472 7.00 -22.13 -5.84
CA ASP A 472 8.25 -22.40 -6.54
C ASP A 472 8.73 -23.82 -6.17
N PRO A 473 8.55 -24.84 -7.05
CA PRO A 473 8.90 -26.22 -6.75
C PRO A 473 10.41 -26.44 -6.61
N ASN A 474 11.22 -25.47 -7.03
CA ASN A 474 12.68 -25.52 -6.97
C ASN A 474 13.26 -24.77 -5.76
N ALA A 475 12.42 -24.12 -4.95
CA ALA A 475 12.84 -23.39 -3.75
C ALA A 475 12.54 -24.17 -2.47
N ASP A 476 13.41 -24.01 -1.45
CA ASP A 476 13.08 -24.44 -0.08
C ASP A 476 12.04 -23.47 0.51
N ALA A 477 10.76 -23.82 0.34
CA ALA A 477 9.63 -23.01 0.77
C ALA A 477 9.65 -22.73 2.29
N VAL A 478 10.15 -23.67 3.09
CA VAL A 478 10.29 -23.51 4.54
C VAL A 478 11.34 -22.46 4.86
N ALA A 479 12.53 -22.56 4.25
CA ALA A 479 13.59 -21.57 4.44
C ALA A 479 13.20 -20.17 3.92
N ALA A 480 12.49 -20.10 2.80
CA ALA A 480 12.02 -18.84 2.23
C ALA A 480 10.97 -18.17 3.14
N THR A 481 10.02 -18.96 3.66
CA THR A 481 9.01 -18.50 4.63
C THR A 481 9.68 -17.99 5.91
N ALA A 482 10.59 -18.77 6.51
CA ALA A 482 11.33 -18.37 7.70
C ALA A 482 12.13 -17.09 7.47
N THR A 483 12.80 -16.97 6.32
CA THR A 483 13.54 -15.76 5.95
C THR A 483 12.64 -14.54 5.84
N HIS A 484 11.44 -14.68 5.26
CA HIS A 484 10.48 -13.59 5.13
C HIS A 484 9.99 -13.13 6.51
N LEU A 485 9.51 -14.06 7.33
CA LEU A 485 9.04 -13.77 8.69
C LEU A 485 10.15 -13.12 9.53
N GLY A 486 11.35 -13.67 9.51
CA GLY A 486 12.49 -13.14 10.27
C GLY A 486 12.95 -11.75 9.82
N LYS A 487 12.70 -11.36 8.57
CA LYS A 487 13.12 -10.08 8.02
C LYS A 487 12.09 -8.97 8.24
N PHE A 488 10.81 -9.29 8.16
CA PHE A 488 9.74 -8.27 8.07
C PHE A 488 8.79 -8.25 9.26
N TRP A 489 8.89 -9.20 10.20
CA TRP A 489 8.04 -9.26 11.38
C TRP A 489 8.83 -8.95 12.65
N GLU A 490 8.15 -8.31 13.61
CA GLU A 490 8.66 -8.11 14.97
C GLU A 490 8.90 -9.44 15.70
N ILE A 491 9.75 -9.42 16.73
CA ILE A 491 9.97 -10.60 17.57
C ILE A 491 8.71 -11.07 18.29
N ASP A 492 7.88 -10.15 18.78
CA ASP A 492 6.65 -10.50 19.50
C ASP A 492 5.65 -11.21 18.59
N MET A 493 5.46 -10.73 17.36
CA MET A 493 4.60 -11.39 16.37
C MET A 493 5.02 -12.84 16.11
N ARG A 494 6.34 -13.07 15.97
CA ARG A 494 6.91 -14.40 15.76
C ARG A 494 6.76 -15.28 17.00
N THR A 495 6.93 -14.69 18.18
CA THR A 495 6.81 -15.37 19.48
C THR A 495 5.38 -15.77 19.77
N ASP A 496 4.42 -14.90 19.51
CA ASP A 496 2.98 -15.17 19.69
C ASP A 496 2.52 -16.28 18.76
N LEU A 497 2.92 -16.23 17.47
CA LEU A 497 2.64 -17.30 16.52
C LEU A 497 3.26 -18.63 16.97
N ALA A 498 4.54 -18.63 17.40
CA ALA A 498 5.22 -19.83 17.87
C ALA A 498 4.55 -20.45 19.11
N ARG A 499 4.21 -19.62 20.11
CA ARG A 499 3.50 -20.06 21.31
C ARG A 499 2.12 -20.63 20.98
N ALA A 500 1.40 -20.02 20.04
CA ALA A 500 0.09 -20.48 19.64
C ALA A 500 0.14 -21.84 18.93
N ILE A 501 1.12 -22.05 18.05
CA ILE A 501 1.38 -23.32 17.35
C ILE A 501 1.77 -24.41 18.37
N GLN A 502 2.74 -24.14 19.24
CA GLN A 502 3.19 -25.10 20.27
C GLN A 502 2.07 -25.46 21.26
N GLY A 503 1.20 -24.49 21.57
CA GLY A 503 0.05 -24.68 22.45
C GLY A 503 -1.15 -25.39 21.78
N GLY A 504 -1.12 -25.63 20.46
CA GLY A 504 -2.23 -26.22 19.70
C GLY A 504 -3.48 -25.35 19.69
N THR A 505 -3.34 -24.04 19.90
CA THR A 505 -4.46 -23.08 19.98
C THR A 505 -4.90 -22.55 18.62
N VAL A 506 -4.10 -22.79 17.58
CA VAL A 506 -4.36 -22.38 16.20
C VAL A 506 -4.06 -23.52 15.23
N THR A 507 -4.64 -23.45 14.04
CA THR A 507 -4.31 -24.34 12.91
C THR A 507 -3.66 -23.50 11.81
N VAL A 508 -2.48 -23.93 11.37
CA VAL A 508 -1.66 -23.28 10.33
C VAL A 508 -1.18 -24.34 9.32
N ASP A 509 -0.76 -23.91 8.15
CA ASP A 509 -0.24 -24.79 7.09
C ASP A 509 1.11 -25.41 7.53
N ASP A 510 1.39 -26.67 7.13
CA ASP A 510 2.59 -27.42 7.58
C ASP A 510 3.91 -26.67 7.31
N VAL A 511 4.00 -25.97 6.17
CA VAL A 511 5.17 -25.15 5.81
C VAL A 511 5.44 -24.04 6.82
N VAL A 512 4.38 -23.49 7.44
CA VAL A 512 4.48 -22.43 8.45
C VAL A 512 4.98 -23.02 9.76
N ILE A 513 4.48 -24.20 10.16
CA ILE A 513 4.94 -24.91 11.36
C ILE A 513 6.45 -25.14 11.26
N GLU A 514 6.91 -25.75 10.17
CA GLU A 514 8.34 -26.02 9.97
C GLU A 514 9.17 -24.73 9.87
N ALA A 515 8.62 -23.66 9.28
CA ALA A 515 9.34 -22.39 9.14
C ALA A 515 9.52 -21.70 10.49
N VAL A 516 8.49 -21.73 11.35
CA VAL A 516 8.54 -21.19 12.70
C VAL A 516 9.52 -21.99 13.57
N ASP A 517 9.58 -23.31 13.43
CA ASP A 517 10.58 -24.14 14.13
C ASP A 517 12.02 -23.82 13.71
N ARG A 518 12.24 -23.39 12.46
CA ARG A 518 13.56 -22.93 11.97
C ARG A 518 13.93 -21.52 12.40
N LEU A 519 12.94 -20.67 12.71
CA LEU A 519 13.21 -19.40 13.35
C LEU A 519 13.72 -19.70 14.76
N VAL A 520 14.97 -19.34 15.06
CA VAL A 520 15.49 -19.39 16.43
C VAL A 520 14.80 -18.27 17.23
N VAL A 521 13.51 -18.47 17.53
CA VAL A 521 12.75 -17.62 18.42
C VAL A 521 13.22 -18.00 19.82
N VAL A 522 14.09 -17.17 20.41
CA VAL A 522 14.45 -17.33 21.83
C VAL A 522 13.19 -16.96 22.62
N VAL A 523 12.47 -17.98 23.09
CA VAL A 523 11.22 -17.86 23.87
C VAL A 523 11.45 -17.22 25.22
#